data_AF-A8F8F2-F1
#
_entry.id   AF-A8F8F2-F1
#
_cell.length_a   1.000
_cell.length_b   1.000
_cell.length_c   1.000
_cell.angle_alpha   90.00
_cell.angle_beta   90.00
_cell.angle_gamma   90.00
#
_symmetry.space_group_name_H-M   'P 1'
#
loop_
_entity.id
_entity.type
_entity.pdbx_description
1 polymer ?
#
loop_
_entity_poly.entity_id
_entity_poly.type
_entity_poly.pdbx_seq_one_letter_code
_entity_poly.pdbx_strand_id
1 'polypeptide(L)'
;MRRFFEDVFVMRMLILSFLIFCFAVFANETVVIYQLEVIRLNEEIATKINLKDIQVEKLDSNNLGFQVIYDAKTMEILMKAPFITANLELGTKNEKTLISTRPWVSTIVGKPAVLFAATEELSFTTGLRTGVGMRIQLTPVNVHENKILTKIAFSDPYGPTVFDNEMWLSNECFSPICITTMKTEKETMYFAIYAKASLVSKLPENNIYMVGSVDELADMFVTSSADRISEVNGYVYTDFSRISGAVEASIWANDSLVVQSGLVIIPLSFVFGVEHLVSEDGLRAGAKFLYDSDYYLLLGVSDYSKISENFTLFAEFYPFKISLSQWKFESISWKVGARIDFEDYCIVLGAYKSGQINLWLEGRVRVYRALFLLVGIQYSLDNRIYLRAGISVKF
;
A
#
# COMPACT_ATOMS: atom_id res chain seq x y z
N MET A 1 -12.98 -67.00 40.82
CA MET A 1 -12.05 -65.85 40.78
C MET A 1 -11.50 -65.60 39.36
N ARG A 2 -11.03 -66.62 38.62
CA ARG A 2 -10.48 -66.46 37.25
C ARG A 2 -11.47 -65.89 36.20
N ARG A 3 -12.72 -66.38 36.16
CA ARG A 3 -13.78 -65.87 35.25
C ARG A 3 -14.12 -64.39 35.48
N PHE A 4 -14.16 -63.93 36.73
CA PHE A 4 -14.46 -62.54 37.05
C PHE A 4 -13.38 -61.57 36.53
N PHE A 5 -12.11 -62.00 36.52
CA PHE A 5 -11.02 -61.22 35.94
C PHE A 5 -11.07 -61.21 34.40
N GLU A 6 -11.50 -62.31 33.77
CA GLU A 6 -11.70 -62.36 32.31
C GLU A 6 -12.85 -61.45 31.86
N ASP A 7 -13.99 -61.46 32.56
CA ASP A 7 -15.14 -60.62 32.21
C ASP A 7 -14.84 -59.12 32.34
N VAL A 8 -14.11 -58.72 33.39
CA VAL A 8 -13.66 -57.33 33.57
C VAL A 8 -12.63 -56.92 32.52
N PHE A 9 -11.76 -57.84 32.10
CA PHE A 9 -10.79 -57.58 31.03
C PHE A 9 -11.47 -57.41 29.67
N VAL A 10 -12.43 -58.27 29.33
CA VAL A 10 -13.21 -58.18 28.07
C VAL A 10 -14.04 -56.90 28.03
N MET A 11 -14.70 -56.53 29.13
CA MET A 11 -15.47 -55.29 29.23
C MET A 11 -14.59 -54.04 29.06
N ARG A 12 -13.38 -54.02 29.65
CA ARG A 12 -12.41 -52.92 29.47
C ARG A 12 -11.91 -52.80 28.03
N MET A 13 -11.66 -53.93 27.37
CA MET A 13 -11.23 -53.94 25.96
C MET A 13 -12.35 -53.47 25.02
N LEU A 14 -13.62 -53.80 25.31
CA LEU A 14 -14.77 -53.30 24.55
C LEU A 14 -14.96 -51.79 24.70
N ILE A 15 -14.83 -51.25 25.91
CA ILE A 15 -14.92 -49.81 26.17
C ILE A 15 -13.76 -49.08 25.47
N LEU A 16 -12.55 -49.62 25.54
CA LEU A 16 -11.39 -49.05 24.84
C LEU A 16 -11.56 -49.09 23.32
N SER A 17 -12.07 -50.19 22.75
CA SER A 17 -12.35 -50.27 21.31
C SER A 17 -13.46 -49.32 20.88
N PHE A 18 -14.49 -49.13 21.72
CA PHE A 18 -15.57 -48.18 21.46
C PHE A 18 -15.04 -46.74 21.51
N LEU A 19 -14.20 -46.41 22.50
CA LEU A 19 -13.54 -45.10 22.58
C LEU A 19 -12.62 -44.85 21.39
N ILE A 20 -11.80 -45.82 20.98
CA ILE A 20 -10.92 -45.71 19.80
C ILE A 20 -11.75 -45.56 18.53
N PHE A 21 -12.86 -46.30 18.40
CA PHE A 21 -13.79 -46.17 17.28
C PHE A 21 -14.45 -44.79 17.25
N CYS A 22 -14.91 -44.27 18.40
CA CYS A 22 -15.42 -42.91 18.49
C CYS A 22 -14.36 -41.88 18.09
N PHE A 23 -13.13 -41.98 18.60
CA PHE A 23 -12.03 -41.08 18.22
C PHE A 23 -11.68 -41.19 16.73
N ALA A 24 -11.70 -42.38 16.14
CA ALA A 24 -11.44 -42.59 14.72
C ALA A 24 -12.55 -41.99 13.83
N VAL A 25 -13.81 -41.98 14.29
CA VAL A 25 -14.93 -41.33 13.59
C VAL A 25 -14.78 -39.79 13.61
N PHE A 26 -14.18 -39.22 14.65
CA PHE A 26 -13.91 -37.76 14.73
C PHE A 26 -12.58 -37.33 14.09
N ALA A 27 -11.70 -38.26 13.70
CA ALA A 27 -10.34 -37.93 13.25
C ALA A 27 -10.22 -37.50 11.77
N ASN A 28 -11.31 -37.53 11.00
CA ASN A 28 -11.32 -37.14 9.58
C ASN A 28 -12.18 -35.89 9.38
N GLU A 29 -11.82 -34.78 10.02
CA GLU A 29 -12.40 -33.49 9.66
C GLU A 29 -11.87 -33.07 8.29
N THR A 30 -12.72 -33.14 7.26
CA THR A 30 -12.39 -32.68 5.92
C THR A 30 -12.19 -31.17 5.93
N VAL A 31 -10.98 -30.72 5.62
CA VAL A 31 -10.64 -29.30 5.55
C VAL A 31 -11.06 -28.77 4.18
N VAL A 32 -11.78 -27.66 4.18
CA VAL A 32 -12.13 -26.89 3.00
C VAL A 32 -11.18 -25.70 2.89
N ILE A 33 -10.56 -25.54 1.73
CA ILE A 33 -9.71 -24.39 1.42
C ILE A 33 -10.41 -23.56 0.36
N TYR A 34 -10.67 -22.30 0.69
CA TYR A 34 -11.18 -21.31 -0.23
C TYR A 34 -10.05 -20.46 -0.78
N GLN A 35 -10.02 -20.29 -2.09
CA GLN A 35 -9.17 -19.34 -2.77
C GLN A 35 -10.06 -18.29 -3.41
N LEU A 36 -9.79 -17.02 -3.12
CA LEU A 36 -10.48 -15.89 -3.72
C LEU A 36 -9.63 -15.27 -4.81
N GLU A 37 -10.28 -14.57 -5.73
CA GLU A 37 -9.64 -13.61 -6.62
C GLU A 37 -10.46 -12.33 -6.58
N VAL A 38 -9.84 -11.25 -6.15
CA VAL A 38 -10.45 -9.93 -6.03
C VAL A 38 -9.80 -9.03 -7.05
N ILE A 39 -10.62 -8.42 -7.91
CA ILE A 39 -10.16 -7.57 -9.01
C ILE A 39 -10.76 -6.18 -8.84
N ARG A 40 -9.92 -5.15 -8.76
CA ARG A 40 -10.38 -3.74 -8.80
C ARG A 40 -10.70 -3.35 -10.24
N LEU A 41 -11.93 -2.91 -10.48
CA LEU A 41 -12.44 -2.50 -11.78
C LEU A 41 -12.45 -0.97 -11.89
N ASN A 42 -12.23 -0.47 -13.12
CA ASN A 42 -12.45 0.92 -13.46
C ASN A 42 -13.96 1.19 -13.73
N GLU A 43 -14.44 2.41 -13.50
CA GLU A 43 -15.85 2.84 -13.61
C GLU A 43 -16.45 2.57 -15.00
N GLU A 44 -15.66 2.73 -16.08
CA GLU A 44 -16.08 2.41 -17.45
C GLU A 44 -16.32 0.91 -17.69
N ILE A 45 -15.61 0.04 -16.95
CA ILE A 45 -15.66 -1.42 -17.09
C ILE A 45 -16.84 -1.97 -16.29
N ALA A 46 -17.07 -1.43 -15.09
CA ALA A 46 -18.17 -1.82 -14.21
C ALA A 46 -19.56 -1.60 -14.83
N THR A 47 -19.70 -0.62 -15.74
CA THR A 47 -20.98 -0.28 -16.38
C THR A 47 -21.27 -1.05 -17.67
N LYS A 48 -20.29 -1.75 -18.25
CA LYS A 48 -20.40 -2.37 -19.59
C LYS A 48 -20.21 -3.88 -19.65
N ILE A 49 -19.71 -4.53 -18.59
CA ILE A 49 -19.31 -5.95 -18.63
C ILE A 49 -20.26 -6.84 -17.83
N ASN A 50 -20.56 -8.03 -18.37
CA ASN A 50 -21.22 -9.11 -17.64
C ASN A 50 -20.14 -10.02 -17.01
N LEU A 51 -20.34 -10.48 -15.77
CA LEU A 51 -19.37 -11.31 -15.01
C LEU A 51 -18.88 -12.56 -15.78
N LYS A 52 -19.67 -13.04 -16.74
CA LYS A 52 -19.37 -14.20 -17.59
C LYS A 52 -18.29 -13.94 -18.64
N ASP A 53 -18.00 -12.67 -18.94
CA ASP A 53 -17.07 -12.27 -20.01
C ASP A 53 -15.63 -12.13 -19.51
N ILE A 54 -15.40 -12.24 -18.19
CA ILE A 54 -14.07 -12.18 -17.58
C ILE A 54 -13.55 -13.61 -17.41
N GLN A 55 -12.71 -14.06 -18.33
CA GLN A 55 -11.99 -15.33 -18.22
C GLN A 55 -10.66 -15.11 -17.49
N VAL A 56 -10.48 -15.79 -16.35
CA VAL A 56 -9.22 -15.81 -15.63
C VAL A 56 -8.35 -16.92 -16.22
N GLU A 57 -7.26 -16.56 -16.88
CA GLU A 57 -6.29 -17.54 -17.35
C GLU A 57 -5.49 -18.17 -16.19
N LYS A 58 -5.16 -19.45 -16.38
CA LYS A 58 -4.37 -20.27 -15.46
C LYS A 58 -2.89 -19.92 -15.64
N LEU A 59 -2.26 -19.29 -14.65
CA LEU A 59 -0.85 -18.96 -14.69
C LEU A 59 0.04 -20.19 -14.52
N ASP A 60 1.00 -20.36 -15.44
CA ASP A 60 2.10 -21.32 -15.30
C ASP A 60 3.05 -20.90 -14.17
N SER A 61 3.17 -21.75 -13.16
CA SER A 61 3.94 -21.54 -11.94
C SER A 61 5.46 -21.37 -12.15
N ASN A 62 5.97 -21.57 -13.36
CA ASN A 62 7.41 -21.57 -13.65
C ASN A 62 8.01 -20.18 -13.94
N ASN A 63 7.20 -19.12 -14.04
CA ASN A 63 7.66 -17.78 -14.43
C ASN A 63 7.61 -16.72 -13.32
N LEU A 64 7.27 -17.10 -12.09
CA LEU A 64 7.09 -16.16 -10.98
C LEU A 64 8.32 -16.21 -10.05
N GLY A 65 9.39 -15.57 -10.51
CA GLY A 65 10.56 -15.26 -9.70
C GLY A 65 10.92 -13.78 -9.87
N PHE A 66 11.24 -13.11 -8.75
CA PHE A 66 11.88 -11.80 -8.79
C PHE A 66 13.29 -12.00 -9.36
N GLN A 67 13.51 -11.62 -10.61
CA GLN A 67 14.81 -11.77 -11.27
C GLN A 67 15.24 -10.42 -11.84
N VAL A 68 16.33 -9.87 -11.26
CA VAL A 68 17.03 -8.72 -11.82
C VAL A 68 18.05 -9.26 -12.80
N ILE A 69 17.81 -9.07 -14.10
CA ILE A 69 18.75 -9.45 -15.15
C ILE A 69 19.37 -8.18 -15.71
N TYR A 70 20.70 -8.06 -15.62
CA TYR A 70 21.48 -6.97 -16.18
C TYR A 70 22.11 -7.40 -17.50
N ASP A 71 21.75 -6.76 -18.61
CA ASP A 71 22.43 -6.92 -19.90
C ASP A 71 23.41 -5.76 -20.13
N ALA A 72 24.70 -6.08 -20.04
CA ALA A 72 25.80 -5.12 -20.20
C ALA A 72 25.92 -4.55 -21.63
N LYS A 73 25.30 -5.18 -22.64
CA LYS A 73 25.36 -4.71 -24.04
C LYS A 73 24.30 -3.66 -24.38
N THR A 74 23.17 -3.64 -23.67
CA THR A 74 22.04 -2.73 -23.95
C THR A 74 21.79 -1.71 -22.83
N MET A 75 22.41 -1.86 -21.66
CA MET A 75 22.14 -1.06 -20.45
C MET A 75 20.65 -1.03 -20.07
N GLU A 76 19.94 -2.14 -20.27
CA GLU A 76 18.53 -2.27 -19.86
C GLU A 76 18.42 -3.00 -18.52
N ILE A 77 17.63 -2.44 -17.59
CA ILE A 77 17.22 -3.07 -16.34
C ILE A 77 15.76 -3.47 -16.51
N LEU A 78 15.51 -4.77 -16.68
CA LEU A 78 14.16 -5.33 -16.73
C LEU A 78 13.73 -5.77 -15.33
N MET A 79 12.83 -5.00 -14.71
CA MET A 79 12.13 -5.41 -13.48
C MET A 79 10.83 -6.12 -13.86
N LYS A 80 10.76 -7.43 -13.62
CA LYS A 80 9.48 -8.17 -13.63
C LYS A 80 8.91 -8.21 -12.21
N ALA A 81 7.96 -7.32 -11.93
CA ALA A 81 7.13 -7.41 -10.73
C ALA A 81 5.97 -8.39 -10.97
N PRO A 82 5.48 -9.11 -9.94
CA PRO A 82 4.42 -10.10 -10.08
C PRO A 82 3.04 -9.41 -10.13
N PHE A 83 2.82 -8.54 -11.11
CA PHE A 83 1.47 -8.07 -11.43
C PHE A 83 0.88 -9.00 -12.50
N ILE A 84 -0.28 -9.59 -12.22
CA ILE A 84 -1.02 -10.36 -13.22
C ILE A 84 -1.71 -9.36 -14.14
N THR A 85 -1.14 -9.11 -15.31
CA THR A 85 -1.83 -8.40 -16.39
C THR A 85 -2.84 -9.37 -17.01
N ALA A 86 -4.13 -9.22 -16.68
CA ALA A 86 -5.19 -9.90 -17.42
C ALA A 86 -5.38 -9.18 -18.77
N ASN A 87 -5.10 -9.88 -19.87
CA ASN A 87 -5.30 -9.34 -21.21
C ASN A 87 -6.79 -9.40 -21.58
N LEU A 88 -7.43 -8.24 -21.70
CA LEU A 88 -8.74 -8.11 -22.33
C LEU A 88 -8.53 -7.67 -23.78
N GLU A 89 -8.87 -8.53 -24.74
CA GLU A 89 -9.02 -8.13 -26.13
C GLU A 89 -10.31 -7.34 -26.31
N LEU A 90 -10.28 -6.08 -25.89
CA LEU A 90 -11.20 -5.06 -26.38
C LEU A 90 -10.39 -4.08 -27.20
N GLY A 91 -10.79 -3.91 -28.45
CA GLY A 91 -10.09 -3.11 -29.45
C GLY A 91 -9.66 -1.74 -28.93
N THR A 92 -8.51 -1.28 -29.44
CA THR A 92 -7.75 -0.08 -29.06
C THR A 92 -6.98 -0.16 -27.74
N LYS A 93 -5.67 -0.38 -27.91
CA LYS A 93 -4.57 -0.37 -26.94
C LYS A 93 -4.65 0.85 -26.00
N ASN A 94 -5.31 0.67 -24.86
CA ASN A 94 -5.07 1.46 -23.66
C ASN A 94 -4.47 0.50 -22.63
N GLU A 95 -3.21 0.71 -22.26
CA GLU A 95 -2.62 0.05 -21.09
C GLU A 95 -3.43 0.49 -19.86
N LYS A 96 -4.28 -0.40 -19.35
CA LYS A 96 -5.11 -0.18 -18.16
C LYS A 96 -4.68 -1.19 -17.10
N THR A 97 -4.11 -0.70 -16.00
CA THR A 97 -3.60 -1.50 -14.88
C THR A 97 -4.77 -2.15 -14.13
N LEU A 98 -4.92 -3.47 -14.25
CA LEU A 98 -5.84 -4.27 -13.45
C LEU A 98 -5.09 -4.77 -12.22
N ILE A 99 -5.52 -4.37 -11.02
CA ILE A 99 -4.95 -4.87 -9.76
C ILE A 99 -5.78 -6.10 -9.35
N SER A 100 -5.14 -7.26 -9.24
CA SER A 100 -5.74 -8.54 -8.82
C SER A 100 -4.96 -9.16 -7.67
N THR A 101 -5.67 -9.66 -6.66
CA THR A 101 -5.09 -10.38 -5.51
C THR A 101 -5.83 -11.71 -5.29
N ARG A 102 -5.11 -12.74 -4.82
CA ARG A 102 -5.64 -14.10 -4.62
C ARG A 102 -5.49 -14.66 -3.20
N PRO A 103 -6.12 -14.06 -2.19
CA PRO A 103 -6.03 -14.54 -0.81
C PRO A 103 -6.73 -15.90 -0.65
N TRP A 104 -6.28 -16.68 0.33
CA TRP A 104 -6.88 -17.98 0.66
C TRP A 104 -7.19 -18.09 2.16
N VAL A 105 -8.19 -18.91 2.48
CA VAL A 105 -8.57 -19.21 3.86
C VAL A 105 -9.00 -20.67 3.96
N SER A 106 -8.79 -21.28 5.13
CA SER A 106 -9.21 -22.66 5.38
C SER A 106 -10.19 -22.73 6.53
N THR A 107 -11.12 -23.68 6.45
CA THR A 107 -12.10 -23.98 7.50
C THR A 107 -12.56 -25.42 7.38
N ILE A 108 -13.47 -25.86 8.25
CA ILE A 108 -14.14 -27.15 8.19
C ILE A 108 -15.64 -26.96 7.96
N VAL A 109 -16.33 -28.01 7.52
CA VAL A 109 -17.77 -27.99 7.23
C VAL A 109 -18.55 -27.49 8.46
N GLY A 110 -19.49 -26.57 8.22
CA GLY A 110 -20.31 -25.93 9.24
C GLY A 110 -19.63 -24.78 10.01
N LYS A 111 -18.32 -24.55 9.84
CA LYS A 111 -17.60 -23.44 10.48
C LYS A 111 -17.31 -22.31 9.48
N PRO A 112 -17.61 -21.04 9.82
CA PRO A 112 -17.29 -19.91 8.97
C PRO A 112 -15.79 -19.60 8.98
N ALA A 113 -15.22 -19.39 7.80
CA ALA A 113 -13.97 -18.69 7.58
C ALA A 113 -14.25 -17.21 7.29
N VAL A 114 -13.43 -16.30 7.83
CA VAL A 114 -13.56 -14.86 7.59
C VAL A 114 -12.26 -14.32 7.01
N LEU A 115 -12.35 -13.68 5.85
CA LEU A 115 -11.32 -12.82 5.30
C LEU A 115 -11.72 -11.36 5.53
N PHE A 116 -10.80 -10.59 6.10
CA PHE A 116 -11.03 -9.21 6.47
C PHE A 116 -9.83 -8.39 6.06
N ALA A 117 -10.06 -7.36 5.25
CA ALA A 117 -9.06 -6.38 4.87
C ALA A 117 -9.72 -5.01 4.90
N ALA A 118 -9.16 -4.07 5.65
CA ALA A 118 -9.69 -2.72 5.77
C ALA A 118 -8.58 -1.73 6.04
N THR A 119 -8.74 -0.54 5.47
CA THR A 119 -8.01 0.66 5.88
C THR A 119 -8.80 1.33 6.99
N GLU A 120 -8.17 1.52 8.14
CA GLU A 120 -8.72 2.28 9.25
C GLU A 120 -8.01 3.61 9.37
N GLU A 121 -8.78 4.69 9.46
CA GLU A 121 -8.31 6.01 9.82
C GLU A 121 -8.79 6.35 11.22
N LEU A 122 -7.86 6.81 12.05
CA LEU A 122 -8.17 7.38 13.34
C LEU A 122 -8.16 8.90 13.22
N SER A 123 -9.33 9.51 13.40
CA SER A 123 -9.42 10.97 13.50
C SER A 123 -8.73 11.42 14.79
N PHE A 124 -7.61 12.12 14.69
CA PHE A 124 -6.91 12.68 15.86
C PHE A 124 -7.70 13.82 16.54
N THR A 125 -8.67 14.42 15.85
CA THR A 125 -9.52 15.50 16.38
C THR A 125 -10.74 14.98 17.13
N THR A 126 -11.38 13.93 16.62
CA THR A 126 -12.63 13.40 17.20
C THR A 126 -12.45 12.08 17.95
N GLY A 127 -11.32 11.38 17.74
CA GLY A 127 -11.08 10.03 18.27
C GLY A 127 -11.92 8.94 17.59
N LEU A 128 -12.72 9.28 16.58
CA LEU A 128 -13.53 8.32 15.83
C LEU A 128 -12.64 7.50 14.88
N ARG A 129 -12.96 6.22 14.77
CA ARG A 129 -12.40 5.33 13.75
C ARG A 129 -13.36 5.30 12.57
N THR A 130 -12.88 5.72 11.42
CA THR A 130 -13.54 5.57 10.14
C THR A 130 -12.70 4.63 9.30
N GLY A 131 -13.29 3.97 8.31
CA GLY A 131 -12.52 3.05 7.50
C GLY A 131 -13.31 2.50 6.35
N VAL A 132 -12.58 1.97 5.38
CA VAL A 132 -13.13 1.32 4.19
C VAL A 132 -12.43 -0.01 4.04
N GLY A 133 -13.20 -1.05 3.80
CA GLY A 133 -12.65 -2.39 3.65
C GLY A 133 -13.71 -3.40 3.32
N MET A 134 -13.31 -4.65 3.23
CA MET A 134 -14.15 -5.77 2.85
C MET A 134 -14.06 -6.89 3.89
N ARG A 135 -15.22 -7.38 4.32
CA ARG A 135 -15.34 -8.60 5.10
C ARG A 135 -16.07 -9.66 4.29
N ILE A 136 -15.40 -10.79 4.07
CA ILE A 136 -15.91 -11.94 3.32
C ILE A 136 -16.00 -13.12 4.28
N GLN A 137 -17.20 -13.65 4.46
CA GLN A 137 -17.43 -14.83 5.27
C GLN A 137 -17.86 -16.01 4.40
N LEU A 138 -17.13 -17.11 4.48
CA LEU A 138 -17.34 -18.32 3.70
C LEU A 138 -17.63 -19.49 4.66
N THR A 139 -18.81 -20.09 4.54
CA THR A 139 -19.21 -21.22 5.40
C THR A 139 -19.54 -22.42 4.52
N PRO A 140 -18.76 -23.52 4.58
CA PRO A 140 -19.10 -24.73 3.85
C PRO A 140 -20.32 -25.37 4.49
N VAL A 141 -21.40 -25.51 3.74
CA VAL A 141 -22.66 -26.11 4.19
C VAL A 141 -22.68 -27.60 3.85
N ASN A 142 -22.28 -27.95 2.63
CA ASN A 142 -22.30 -29.32 2.15
C ASN A 142 -21.18 -29.58 1.14
N VAL A 143 -20.72 -30.82 1.07
CA VAL A 143 -19.68 -31.29 0.15
C VAL A 143 -20.28 -32.36 -0.74
N HIS A 144 -20.23 -32.16 -2.06
CA HIS A 144 -20.73 -33.13 -3.03
C HIS A 144 -19.75 -33.24 -4.20
N GLU A 145 -19.12 -34.41 -4.33
CA GLU A 145 -18.11 -34.68 -5.35
C GLU A 145 -16.98 -33.61 -5.35
N ASN A 146 -16.74 -32.95 -6.48
CA ASN A 146 -15.75 -31.89 -6.67
C ASN A 146 -16.30 -30.47 -6.39
N LYS A 147 -17.48 -30.36 -5.77
CA LYS A 147 -18.14 -29.08 -5.48
C LYS A 147 -18.52 -28.94 -4.01
N ILE A 148 -18.44 -27.73 -3.51
CA ILE A 148 -18.73 -27.39 -2.12
C ILE A 148 -19.81 -26.32 -2.10
N LEU A 149 -20.98 -26.68 -1.56
CA LEU A 149 -22.04 -25.72 -1.29
C LEU A 149 -21.58 -24.81 -0.17
N THR A 150 -21.44 -23.54 -0.47
CA THR A 150 -20.87 -22.54 0.44
C THR A 150 -21.85 -21.41 0.60
N LYS A 151 -22.15 -21.09 1.86
CA LYS A 151 -22.83 -19.84 2.22
C LYS A 151 -21.79 -18.73 2.24
N ILE A 152 -22.02 -17.70 1.44
CA ILE A 152 -21.11 -16.58 1.22
C ILE A 152 -21.82 -15.31 1.67
N ALA A 153 -21.24 -14.64 2.67
CA ALA A 153 -21.70 -13.34 3.12
C ALA A 153 -20.62 -12.28 2.91
N PHE A 154 -21.02 -11.12 2.37
CA PHE A 154 -20.18 -9.93 2.29
C PHE A 154 -20.75 -8.82 3.15
N SER A 155 -19.89 -8.17 3.91
CA SER A 155 -20.23 -6.95 4.63
C SER A 155 -19.13 -5.90 4.49
N ASP A 156 -19.54 -4.65 4.62
CA ASP A 156 -18.64 -3.59 5.06
C ASP A 156 -18.16 -3.93 6.50
N PRO A 157 -16.88 -3.77 6.84
CA PRO A 157 -16.35 -3.84 8.20
C PRO A 157 -17.20 -3.15 9.26
N TYR A 158 -17.80 -2.02 8.91
CA TYR A 158 -18.51 -1.11 9.83
C TYR A 158 -19.98 -0.92 9.46
N GLY A 159 -20.44 -1.56 8.38
CA GLY A 159 -21.80 -1.48 7.88
C GLY A 159 -22.59 -2.79 7.98
N PRO A 160 -23.87 -2.78 7.59
CA PRO A 160 -24.68 -3.99 7.54
C PRO A 160 -24.18 -4.97 6.47
N THR A 161 -24.52 -6.26 6.61
CA THR A 161 -24.28 -7.27 5.56
C THR A 161 -24.97 -6.85 4.27
N VAL A 162 -24.19 -6.76 3.19
CA VAL A 162 -24.63 -6.25 1.89
C VAL A 162 -25.07 -7.40 0.96
N PHE A 163 -24.52 -8.60 1.16
CA PHE A 163 -24.82 -9.78 0.37
C PHE A 163 -24.78 -11.04 1.24
N ASP A 164 -25.79 -11.91 1.11
CA ASP A 164 -25.82 -13.24 1.71
C ASP A 164 -26.45 -14.21 0.71
N ASN A 165 -25.67 -15.19 0.24
CA ASN A 165 -26.12 -16.16 -0.76
C ASN A 165 -25.44 -17.52 -0.59
N GLU A 166 -26.03 -18.58 -1.14
CA GLU A 166 -25.46 -19.93 -1.17
C GLU A 166 -25.09 -20.32 -2.60
N MET A 167 -23.86 -20.82 -2.79
CA MET A 167 -23.31 -21.14 -4.10
C MET A 167 -22.51 -22.43 -4.08
N TRP A 168 -22.62 -23.22 -5.15
CA TRP A 168 -21.73 -24.36 -5.39
C TRP A 168 -20.40 -23.87 -5.96
N LEU A 169 -19.33 -24.00 -5.18
CA LEU A 169 -17.98 -23.65 -5.59
C LEU A 169 -17.23 -24.91 -6.06
N SER A 170 -16.57 -24.82 -7.22
CA SER A 170 -15.82 -25.92 -7.82
C SER A 170 -14.34 -25.92 -7.40
N ASN A 171 -13.72 -27.10 -7.44
CA ASN A 171 -12.26 -27.27 -7.31
C ASN A 171 -11.51 -27.08 -8.64
N GLU A 172 -12.20 -26.89 -9.77
CA GLU A 172 -11.54 -26.79 -11.08
C GLU A 172 -11.34 -25.35 -11.55
N CYS A 173 -12.36 -24.51 -11.37
CA CYS A 173 -12.39 -23.13 -11.88
C CYS A 173 -12.89 -22.14 -10.83
N PHE A 174 -12.42 -20.90 -10.93
CA PHE A 174 -12.97 -19.76 -10.19
C PHE A 174 -14.41 -19.47 -10.64
N SER A 175 -15.32 -19.42 -9.68
CA SER A 175 -16.73 -19.10 -9.90
C SER A 175 -16.99 -17.63 -9.52
N PRO A 176 -17.69 -16.85 -10.36
CA PRO A 176 -18.02 -15.46 -10.03
C PRO A 176 -18.98 -15.42 -8.84
N ILE A 177 -18.68 -14.61 -7.84
CA ILE A 177 -19.52 -14.46 -6.65
C ILE A 177 -20.38 -13.22 -6.75
N CYS A 178 -19.74 -12.05 -6.87
CA CYS A 178 -20.43 -10.76 -6.91
C CYS A 178 -19.56 -9.66 -7.53
N ILE A 179 -20.23 -8.56 -7.90
CA ILE A 179 -19.62 -7.25 -8.09
C ILE A 179 -20.11 -6.39 -6.93
N THR A 180 -19.20 -5.76 -6.22
CA THR A 180 -19.52 -4.83 -5.14
C THR A 180 -18.95 -3.45 -5.42
N THR A 181 -19.61 -2.43 -4.89
CA THR A 181 -19.18 -1.05 -4.98
C THR A 181 -18.90 -0.54 -3.58
N MET A 182 -17.73 0.07 -3.41
CA MET A 182 -17.35 0.74 -2.17
C MET A 182 -17.17 2.21 -2.43
N LYS A 183 -17.82 3.04 -1.62
CA LYS A 183 -17.76 4.48 -1.76
C LYS A 183 -16.90 5.06 -0.66
N THR A 184 -15.85 5.76 -1.05
CA THR A 184 -15.08 6.65 -0.17
C THR A 184 -15.56 8.10 -0.37
N GLU A 185 -15.10 9.03 0.45
CA GLU A 185 -15.40 10.46 0.23
C GLU A 185 -14.85 11.00 -1.09
N LYS A 186 -13.78 10.38 -1.62
CA LYS A 186 -13.04 10.87 -2.80
C LYS A 186 -13.32 10.07 -4.08
N GLU A 187 -13.61 8.78 -3.95
CA GLU A 187 -13.71 7.85 -5.08
C GLU A 187 -14.76 6.76 -4.84
N THR A 188 -15.41 6.31 -5.91
CA THR A 188 -16.22 5.09 -5.92
C THR A 188 -15.41 3.95 -6.56
N MET A 189 -15.08 2.93 -5.77
CA MET A 189 -14.32 1.76 -6.21
C MET A 189 -15.25 0.59 -6.52
N TYR A 190 -14.93 -0.16 -7.57
CA TYR A 190 -15.68 -1.34 -8.00
C TYR A 190 -14.81 -2.58 -7.86
N PHE A 191 -15.35 -3.65 -7.30
CA PHE A 191 -14.63 -4.91 -7.11
C PHE A 191 -15.43 -6.08 -7.68
N ALA A 192 -14.78 -6.90 -8.51
CA ALA A 192 -15.29 -8.20 -8.92
C ALA A 192 -14.60 -9.29 -8.11
N ILE A 193 -15.40 -10.24 -7.60
CA ILE A 193 -14.93 -11.25 -6.66
C ILE A 193 -15.28 -12.64 -7.17
N TYR A 194 -14.28 -13.50 -7.21
CA TYR A 194 -14.38 -14.89 -7.61
C TYR A 194 -13.91 -15.80 -6.49
N ALA A 195 -14.49 -17.00 -6.40
CA ALA A 195 -14.06 -18.02 -5.45
C ALA A 195 -13.87 -19.38 -6.11
N LYS A 196 -12.90 -20.11 -5.57
CA LYS A 196 -12.65 -21.52 -5.80
C LYS A 196 -12.62 -22.22 -4.45
N ALA A 197 -13.08 -23.47 -4.39
CA ALA A 197 -13.05 -24.24 -3.16
C ALA A 197 -12.45 -25.64 -3.41
N SER A 198 -11.53 -26.06 -2.55
CA SER A 198 -10.86 -27.37 -2.63
C SER A 198 -10.94 -28.12 -1.30
N LEU A 199 -10.88 -29.44 -1.37
CA LEU A 199 -10.89 -30.33 -0.21
C LEU A 199 -9.49 -30.85 0.05
N VAL A 200 -9.02 -30.75 1.28
CA VAL A 200 -7.71 -31.27 1.69
C VAL A 200 -7.87 -32.10 2.97
N SER A 201 -7.10 -33.18 3.07
CA SER A 201 -7.13 -34.11 4.20
C SER A 201 -6.41 -33.58 5.44
N LYS A 202 -5.56 -32.55 5.29
CA LYS A 202 -4.85 -31.86 6.38
C LYS A 202 -4.71 -30.38 6.05
N LEU A 203 -4.62 -29.55 7.09
CA LEU A 203 -4.22 -28.16 6.94
C LEU A 203 -2.82 -28.11 6.28
N PRO A 204 -2.63 -27.26 5.27
CA PRO A 204 -1.33 -27.12 4.63
C PRO A 204 -0.31 -26.53 5.61
N GLU A 205 0.85 -27.16 5.73
CA GLU A 205 1.95 -26.69 6.59
C GLU A 205 2.76 -25.55 5.93
N ASN A 206 2.60 -25.37 4.61
CA ASN A 206 3.22 -24.31 3.81
C ASN A 206 2.13 -23.54 3.03
N ASN A 207 2.36 -22.27 2.69
CA ASN A 207 1.46 -21.51 1.81
C ASN A 207 1.24 -22.27 0.50
N ILE A 208 0.01 -22.69 0.22
CA ILE A 208 -0.32 -23.47 -0.99
C ILE A 208 -0.17 -22.61 -2.26
N TYR A 209 -0.33 -21.29 -2.14
CA TYR A 209 -0.33 -20.36 -3.27
C TYR A 209 0.62 -19.17 -3.00
N MET A 210 1.34 -18.77 -4.04
CA MET A 210 2.42 -17.75 -4.00
C MET A 210 1.98 -16.33 -4.39
N VAL A 211 0.71 -16.11 -4.76
CA VAL A 211 0.22 -14.83 -5.30
C VAL A 211 -0.95 -14.34 -4.45
N GLY A 212 -0.90 -13.11 -3.93
CA GLY A 212 -2.02 -12.52 -3.17
C GLY A 212 -1.97 -12.78 -1.68
N SER A 213 -1.20 -11.99 -0.93
CA SER A 213 -1.34 -11.95 0.53
C SER A 213 -2.58 -11.16 0.96
N VAL A 214 -3.02 -11.33 2.22
CA VAL A 214 -4.06 -10.45 2.81
C VAL A 214 -3.61 -9.00 2.81
N ASP A 215 -2.30 -8.76 2.88
CA ASP A 215 -1.70 -7.43 2.81
C ASP A 215 -1.90 -6.78 1.43
N GLU A 216 -1.71 -7.54 0.33
CA GLU A 216 -2.01 -7.06 -1.03
C GLU A 216 -3.51 -6.77 -1.24
N LEU A 217 -4.39 -7.48 -0.51
CA LEU A 217 -5.81 -7.15 -0.48
C LEU A 217 -6.07 -5.87 0.30
N ALA A 218 -5.32 -5.59 1.38
CA ALA A 218 -5.42 -4.34 2.12
C ALA A 218 -4.96 -3.14 1.28
N ASP A 219 -3.89 -3.28 0.51
CA ASP A 219 -3.35 -2.24 -0.39
C ASP A 219 -4.38 -1.77 -1.44
N MET A 220 -5.33 -2.62 -1.83
CA MET A 220 -6.42 -2.24 -2.74
C MET A 220 -7.36 -1.16 -2.17
N PHE A 221 -7.39 -1.00 -0.83
CA PHE A 221 -8.22 -0.01 -0.13
C PHE A 221 -7.42 1.23 0.31
N VAL A 222 -6.11 1.24 0.06
CA VAL A 222 -5.26 2.39 0.34
C VAL A 222 -5.46 3.41 -0.78
N THR A 223 -6.16 4.50 -0.48
CA THR A 223 -6.40 5.62 -1.41
C THR A 223 -5.43 6.77 -1.17
N SER A 224 -4.35 6.55 -0.41
CA SER A 224 -3.33 7.56 -0.10
C SER A 224 -2.48 7.88 -1.32
N SER A 225 -3.07 8.60 -2.26
CA SER A 225 -2.29 9.34 -3.25
C SER A 225 -1.58 10.49 -2.54
N ALA A 226 -0.28 10.62 -2.75
CA ALA A 226 0.44 11.80 -2.30
C ALA A 226 -0.21 13.05 -2.90
N ASP A 227 -0.55 14.03 -2.06
CA ASP A 227 -1.15 15.28 -2.53
C ASP A 227 -0.23 15.95 -3.56
N ARG A 228 -0.70 16.05 -4.82
CA ARG A 228 0.04 16.65 -5.94
C ARG A 228 -0.08 18.17 -5.96
N ILE A 229 0.24 18.79 -4.83
CA ILE A 229 0.13 20.24 -4.65
C ILE A 229 1.40 20.91 -5.16
N SER A 230 1.24 21.92 -6.02
CA SER A 230 2.34 22.82 -6.35
C SER A 230 2.43 23.92 -5.30
N GLU A 231 3.65 24.27 -4.91
CA GLU A 231 3.89 25.26 -3.86
C GLU A 231 5.08 26.14 -4.20
N VAL A 232 4.96 27.43 -3.90
CA VAL A 232 6.05 28.39 -3.93
C VAL A 232 6.15 29.07 -2.58
N ASN A 233 7.33 29.00 -1.97
CA ASN A 233 7.66 29.61 -0.69
C ASN A 233 8.67 30.72 -0.91
N GLY A 234 8.40 31.91 -0.39
CA GLY A 234 9.36 33.02 -0.34
C GLY A 234 9.54 33.44 1.10
N TYR A 235 10.77 33.38 1.62
CA TYR A 235 11.04 33.69 3.01
C TYR A 235 12.37 34.39 3.21
N VAL A 236 12.44 35.16 4.28
CA VAL A 236 13.67 35.71 4.81
C VAL A 236 14.13 34.82 5.95
N TYR A 237 15.42 34.55 6.04
CA TYR A 237 15.98 33.87 7.19
C TYR A 237 17.25 34.55 7.71
N THR A 238 17.46 34.52 9.02
CA THR A 238 18.52 35.27 9.71
C THR A 238 19.03 34.52 10.94
N ASP A 239 20.33 34.56 11.17
CA ASP A 239 20.98 34.11 12.42
C ASP A 239 21.34 35.26 13.35
N PHE A 240 20.67 36.41 13.19
CA PHE A 240 20.94 37.69 13.85
C PHE A 240 22.26 38.37 13.44
N SER A 241 23.16 37.67 12.76
CA SER A 241 24.39 38.26 12.19
C SER A 241 24.20 38.71 10.74
N ARG A 242 23.35 38.00 9.99
CA ARG A 242 23.08 38.29 8.58
C ARG A 242 21.64 37.95 8.20
N ILE A 243 21.05 38.79 7.36
CA ILE A 243 19.73 38.54 6.75
C ILE A 243 19.93 38.03 5.32
N SER A 244 19.24 36.95 4.96
CA SER A 244 19.23 36.37 3.62
C SER A 244 17.80 36.12 3.14
N GLY A 245 17.58 36.25 1.83
CA GLY A 245 16.33 35.88 1.20
C GLY A 245 16.44 34.50 0.57
N ALA A 246 15.35 33.74 0.61
CA ALA A 246 15.23 32.45 -0.03
C ALA A 246 13.88 32.31 -0.74
N VAL A 247 13.89 31.59 -1.86
CA VAL A 247 12.71 31.18 -2.60
C VAL A 247 12.83 29.70 -2.89
N GLU A 248 11.79 28.94 -2.60
CA GLU A 248 11.68 27.52 -2.91
C GLU A 248 10.41 27.26 -3.70
N ALA A 249 10.45 26.37 -4.67
CA ALA A 249 9.29 25.94 -5.42
C ALA A 249 9.29 24.42 -5.61
N SER A 250 8.10 23.83 -5.56
CA SER A 250 7.83 22.45 -5.95
C SER A 250 6.63 22.49 -6.87
N ILE A 251 6.82 22.20 -8.15
CA ILE A 251 5.79 22.36 -9.18
C ILE A 251 5.62 21.04 -9.91
N TRP A 252 4.39 20.53 -9.94
CA TRP A 252 4.05 19.37 -10.76
C TRP A 252 3.90 19.82 -12.21
N ALA A 253 4.74 19.27 -13.09
CA ALA A 253 4.66 19.52 -14.52
C ALA A 253 3.57 18.68 -15.19
N ASN A 254 3.31 17.48 -14.64
CA ASN A 254 2.23 16.57 -15.01
C ASN A 254 1.99 15.58 -13.84
N ASP A 255 1.20 14.53 -14.09
CA ASP A 255 0.85 13.51 -13.08
C ASP A 255 2.01 12.68 -12.54
N SER A 256 3.15 12.63 -13.24
CA SER A 256 4.30 11.82 -12.84
C SER A 256 5.58 12.63 -12.62
N LEU A 257 5.65 13.90 -12.99
CA LEU A 257 6.89 14.67 -12.98
C LEU A 257 6.76 15.91 -12.12
N VAL A 258 7.67 16.03 -11.14
CA VAL A 258 7.79 17.20 -10.27
C VAL A 258 9.13 17.89 -10.49
N VAL A 259 9.07 19.22 -10.54
CA VAL A 259 10.22 20.10 -10.61
C VAL A 259 10.39 20.77 -9.26
N GLN A 260 11.57 20.64 -8.67
CA GLN A 260 11.92 21.27 -7.40
C GLN A 260 12.99 22.33 -7.64
N SER A 261 12.84 23.50 -7.05
CA SER A 261 13.87 24.52 -7.09
C SER A 261 13.99 25.25 -5.76
N GLY A 262 15.19 25.75 -5.48
CA GLY A 262 15.50 26.53 -4.31
C GLY A 262 16.59 27.52 -4.64
N LEU A 263 16.46 28.76 -4.18
CA LEU A 263 17.43 29.81 -4.34
C LEU A 263 17.59 30.50 -2.98
N VAL A 264 18.82 30.58 -2.51
CA VAL A 264 19.25 31.40 -1.39
C VAL A 264 20.12 32.49 -1.98
N ILE A 265 19.83 33.75 -1.66
CA ILE A 265 20.53 34.89 -2.25
C ILE A 265 21.91 35.06 -1.60
N ILE A 266 22.00 34.83 -0.29
CA ILE A 266 23.15 35.25 0.51
C ILE A 266 23.55 34.20 1.60
N PRO A 267 24.71 33.52 1.48
CA PRO A 267 25.51 33.39 0.25
C PRO A 267 24.69 32.73 -0.87
N LEU A 268 25.05 33.02 -2.12
CA LEU A 268 24.31 32.48 -3.27
C LEU A 268 24.42 30.95 -3.29
N SER A 269 23.29 30.27 -3.12
CA SER A 269 23.16 28.83 -3.27
C SER A 269 21.87 28.54 -4.02
N PHE A 270 21.87 27.57 -4.93
CA PHE A 270 20.65 27.17 -5.61
C PHE A 270 20.59 25.67 -5.83
N VAL A 271 19.39 25.12 -5.83
CA VAL A 271 19.09 23.74 -6.20
C VAL A 271 18.02 23.76 -7.28
N PHE A 272 18.17 22.90 -8.26
CA PHE A 272 17.17 22.61 -9.28
C PHE A 272 17.10 21.11 -9.46
N GLY A 273 15.91 20.52 -9.44
CA GLY A 273 15.73 19.08 -9.53
C GLY A 273 14.50 18.71 -10.32
N VAL A 274 14.57 17.52 -10.90
CA VAL A 274 13.46 16.87 -11.57
C VAL A 274 13.36 15.47 -11.00
N GLU A 275 12.19 15.11 -10.51
CA GLU A 275 11.88 13.78 -10.00
C GLU A 275 10.66 13.21 -10.73
N HIS A 276 10.70 11.92 -11.01
CA HIS A 276 9.59 11.16 -11.59
C HIS A 276 8.97 10.26 -10.51
N LEU A 277 7.64 10.18 -10.50
CA LEU A 277 6.86 9.33 -9.62
C LEU A 277 7.07 7.86 -9.96
N VAL A 278 7.44 7.06 -8.96
CA VAL A 278 7.71 5.63 -9.08
C VAL A 278 6.58 4.81 -8.45
N SER A 279 5.96 5.32 -7.37
CA SER A 279 4.77 4.74 -6.74
C SER A 279 3.69 5.80 -6.53
N GLU A 280 2.42 5.39 -6.56
CA GLU A 280 1.27 6.26 -6.27
C GLU A 280 1.29 6.81 -4.83
N ASP A 281 1.99 6.11 -3.92
CA ASP A 281 2.16 6.47 -2.50
C ASP A 281 3.06 7.70 -2.27
N GLY A 282 3.71 8.20 -3.32
CA GLY A 282 4.55 9.41 -3.25
C GLY A 282 6.04 9.19 -3.47
N LEU A 283 6.49 7.94 -3.64
CA LEU A 283 7.88 7.61 -3.95
C LEU A 283 8.25 8.16 -5.34
N ARG A 284 9.36 8.89 -5.40
CA ARG A 284 9.91 9.51 -6.60
C ARG A 284 11.39 9.20 -6.73
N ALA A 285 11.87 9.16 -7.97
CA ALA A 285 13.29 9.03 -8.29
C ALA A 285 13.70 10.14 -9.23
N GLY A 286 14.89 10.71 -9.03
CA GLY A 286 15.28 11.87 -9.81
C GLY A 286 16.71 12.34 -9.62
N ALA A 287 16.95 13.49 -10.21
CA ALA A 287 18.23 14.17 -10.19
C ALA A 287 18.05 15.60 -9.68
N LYS A 288 19.02 16.06 -8.87
CA LYS A 288 19.14 17.44 -8.41
C LYS A 288 20.50 17.98 -8.82
N PHE A 289 20.50 19.17 -9.39
CA PHE A 289 21.68 20.00 -9.57
C PHE A 289 21.71 21.02 -8.43
N LEU A 290 22.82 21.05 -7.68
CA LEU A 290 23.01 21.92 -6.53
C LEU A 290 24.27 22.75 -6.75
N TYR A 291 24.18 24.04 -6.50
CA TYR A 291 25.31 24.95 -6.36
C TYR A 291 25.30 25.55 -4.96
N ASP A 292 26.41 25.39 -4.25
CA ASP A 292 26.67 26.03 -2.96
C ASP A 292 28.10 26.57 -2.98
N SER A 293 29.07 25.84 -2.40
CA SER A 293 30.51 26.12 -2.56
C SER A 293 31.10 25.50 -3.84
N ASP A 294 30.40 24.56 -4.45
CA ASP A 294 30.78 23.82 -5.65
C ASP A 294 29.50 23.38 -6.40
N TYR A 295 29.65 22.89 -7.62
CA TYR A 295 28.58 22.29 -8.41
C TYR A 295 28.47 20.79 -8.12
N TYR A 296 27.29 20.36 -7.74
CA TYR A 296 26.98 18.97 -7.42
C TYR A 296 25.85 18.44 -8.28
N LEU A 297 26.03 17.21 -8.78
CA LEU A 297 24.94 16.39 -9.30
C LEU A 297 24.55 15.37 -8.24
N LEU A 298 23.28 15.33 -7.88
CA LEU A 298 22.70 14.43 -6.91
C LEU A 298 21.74 13.49 -7.62
N LEU A 299 21.89 12.18 -7.44
CA LEU A 299 20.94 11.17 -7.91
C LEU A 299 20.38 10.40 -6.70
N GLY A 300 19.08 10.20 -6.68
CA GLY A 300 18.43 9.60 -5.52
C GLY A 300 16.93 9.48 -5.63
N VAL A 301 16.31 9.33 -4.46
CA VAL A 301 14.87 9.13 -4.28
C VAL A 301 14.32 10.10 -3.25
N SER A 302 13.04 10.41 -3.38
CA SER A 302 12.26 11.11 -2.37
C SER A 302 10.92 10.42 -2.18
N ASP A 303 10.32 10.57 -1.01
CA ASP A 303 9.03 9.97 -0.68
C ASP A 303 8.21 10.96 0.14
N TYR A 304 6.91 10.98 -0.11
CA TYR A 304 5.91 11.86 0.51
C TYR A 304 4.67 11.04 0.82
N SER A 305 4.78 10.19 1.84
CA SER A 305 3.73 9.24 2.20
C SER A 305 2.71 9.90 3.12
N LYS A 306 1.46 9.91 2.69
CA LYS A 306 0.33 10.40 3.48
C LYS A 306 -0.15 9.28 4.41
N ILE A 307 0.15 9.40 5.70
CA ILE A 307 -0.18 8.41 6.73
C ILE A 307 -1.63 8.55 7.21
N SER A 308 -2.15 9.79 7.20
CA SER A 308 -3.57 10.09 7.42
C SER A 308 -3.95 11.40 6.70
N GLU A 309 -5.23 11.79 6.72
CA GLU A 309 -5.70 13.03 6.09
C GLU A 309 -4.87 14.26 6.47
N ASN A 310 -4.40 14.30 7.72
CA ASN A 310 -3.72 15.43 8.33
C ASN A 310 -2.24 15.17 8.62
N PHE A 311 -1.70 14.00 8.26
CA PHE A 311 -0.32 13.63 8.61
C PHE A 311 0.43 13.04 7.43
N THR A 312 1.49 13.72 7.02
CA THR A 312 2.39 13.31 5.94
C THR A 312 3.80 13.17 6.45
N LEU A 313 4.43 12.02 6.18
CA LEU A 313 5.86 11.85 6.36
C LEU A 313 6.56 12.09 5.03
N PHE A 314 7.75 12.69 5.08
CA PHE A 314 8.56 12.85 3.88
C PHE A 314 10.02 12.53 4.16
N ALA A 315 10.66 11.98 3.14
CA ALA A 315 12.08 11.64 3.17
C ALA A 315 12.70 11.92 1.79
N GLU A 316 13.94 12.37 1.78
CA GLU A 316 14.77 12.51 0.60
C GLU A 316 16.10 11.83 0.90
N PHE A 317 16.55 10.99 -0.01
CA PHE A 317 17.81 10.27 0.10
C PHE A 317 18.54 10.26 -1.23
N TYR A 318 19.65 10.99 -1.26
CA TYR A 318 20.50 11.19 -2.43
C TYR A 318 21.89 10.64 -2.15
N PRO A 319 22.10 9.32 -2.34
CA PRO A 319 23.35 8.66 -2.02
C PRO A 319 24.48 9.03 -2.99
N PHE A 320 24.15 9.36 -4.24
CA PHE A 320 25.13 9.72 -5.26
C PHE A 320 25.22 11.24 -5.39
N LYS A 321 25.96 11.88 -4.48
CA LYS A 321 26.35 13.28 -4.60
C LYS A 321 27.72 13.37 -5.24
N ILE A 322 27.81 13.91 -6.45
CA ILE A 322 29.05 13.99 -7.23
C ILE A 322 29.46 15.45 -7.37
N SER A 323 30.66 15.81 -6.89
CA SER A 323 31.27 17.10 -7.22
C SER A 323 31.66 17.10 -8.69
N LEU A 324 31.15 18.06 -9.45
CA LEU A 324 31.44 18.20 -10.89
C LEU A 324 32.80 18.86 -11.14
N SER A 325 33.31 19.63 -10.18
CA SER A 325 34.65 20.21 -10.26
C SER A 325 35.75 19.18 -9.98
N GLN A 326 35.52 18.29 -9.03
CA GLN A 326 36.52 17.30 -8.60
C GLN A 326 36.28 15.89 -9.16
N TRP A 327 35.12 15.62 -9.75
CA TRP A 327 34.70 14.31 -10.23
C TRP A 327 34.79 13.21 -9.16
N LYS A 328 34.34 13.53 -7.93
CA LYS A 328 34.37 12.64 -6.78
C LYS A 328 33.02 12.54 -6.10
N PHE A 329 32.78 11.38 -5.49
CA PHE A 329 31.66 11.19 -4.58
C PHE A 329 31.90 11.97 -3.29
N GLU A 330 30.89 12.73 -2.91
CA GLU A 330 30.80 13.46 -1.67
C GLU A 330 29.88 12.74 -0.69
N SER A 331 29.85 13.22 0.55
CA SER A 331 28.93 12.67 1.54
C SER A 331 27.48 12.78 1.07
N ILE A 332 26.71 11.72 1.33
CA ILE A 332 25.28 11.61 1.02
C ILE A 332 24.49 12.85 1.46
N SER A 333 23.46 13.20 0.68
CA SER A 333 22.47 14.21 1.04
C SER A 333 21.18 13.54 1.46
N TRP A 334 20.63 13.97 2.59
CA TRP A 334 19.35 13.45 3.06
C TRP A 334 18.56 14.51 3.81
N LYS A 335 17.24 14.36 3.79
CA LYS A 335 16.27 15.18 4.49
C LYS A 335 15.11 14.29 4.92
N VAL A 336 14.62 14.46 6.13
CA VAL A 336 13.45 13.74 6.63
C VAL A 336 12.58 14.69 7.42
N GLY A 337 11.29 14.43 7.48
CA GLY A 337 10.41 15.21 8.33
C GLY A 337 8.98 14.74 8.28
N ALA A 338 8.16 15.53 8.97
CA ALA A 338 6.74 15.31 9.10
C ALA A 338 6.01 16.64 8.90
N ARG A 339 4.85 16.55 8.26
CA ARG A 339 3.90 17.63 8.06
C ARG A 339 2.59 17.23 8.71
N ILE A 340 2.08 18.12 9.55
CA ILE A 340 0.75 18.01 10.15
C ILE A 340 -0.09 19.14 9.55
N ASP A 341 -1.09 18.79 8.76
CA ASP A 341 -2.00 19.74 8.13
C ASP A 341 -3.31 19.82 8.93
N PHE A 342 -3.71 21.03 9.28
CA PHE A 342 -5.03 21.37 9.80
C PHE A 342 -5.74 22.27 8.77
N GLU A 343 -7.03 22.54 8.99
CA GLU A 343 -7.83 23.34 8.06
C GLU A 343 -7.20 24.72 7.78
N ASP A 344 -6.76 25.42 8.82
CA ASP A 344 -6.24 26.79 8.72
C ASP A 344 -4.74 26.93 8.99
N TYR A 345 -4.07 25.88 9.44
CA TYR A 345 -2.64 25.94 9.73
C TYR A 345 -1.94 24.61 9.49
N CYS A 346 -0.63 24.66 9.32
CA CYS A 346 0.20 23.51 9.05
C CYS A 346 1.48 23.61 9.86
N ILE A 347 1.95 22.49 10.41
CA ILE A 347 3.20 22.42 11.15
C ILE A 347 4.12 21.45 10.41
N VAL A 348 5.32 21.90 10.08
CA VAL A 348 6.36 21.09 9.43
C VAL A 348 7.55 21.01 10.36
N LEU A 349 8.01 19.80 10.63
CA LEU A 349 9.24 19.55 11.38
C LEU A 349 10.14 18.62 10.59
N GLY A 350 11.45 18.75 10.75
CA GLY A 350 12.35 17.80 10.11
C GLY A 350 13.82 17.99 10.46
N ALA A 351 14.63 17.11 9.87
CA ALA A 351 16.07 17.11 9.94
C ALA A 351 16.70 16.92 8.55
N TYR A 352 17.77 17.64 8.24
CA TYR A 352 18.51 17.46 6.99
C TYR A 352 20.01 17.62 7.21
N LYS A 353 20.81 17.03 6.32
CA LYS A 353 22.27 17.20 6.33
C LYS A 353 22.71 18.11 5.20
N SER A 354 23.28 19.26 5.56
CA SER A 354 24.00 20.15 4.65
C SER A 354 25.27 20.64 5.36
N GLY A 355 26.39 19.96 5.12
CA GLY A 355 27.60 20.07 5.95
C GLY A 355 27.41 19.47 7.34
N GLN A 356 26.52 20.07 8.14
CA GLN A 356 26.06 19.59 9.44
C GLN A 356 24.58 19.19 9.42
N ILE A 357 24.13 18.56 10.51
CA ILE A 357 22.71 18.25 10.71
C ILE A 357 22.00 19.53 11.14
N ASN A 358 20.89 19.81 10.48
CA ASN A 358 20.02 20.94 10.73
C ASN A 358 18.65 20.41 11.09
N LEU A 359 18.09 20.87 12.20
CA LEU A 359 16.72 20.63 12.61
C LEU A 359 15.91 21.87 12.25
N TRP A 360 14.69 21.71 11.73
CA TRP A 360 13.80 22.83 11.51
C TRP A 360 12.40 22.54 11.99
N LEU A 361 11.71 23.60 12.40
CA LEU A 361 10.32 23.64 12.76
C LEU A 361 9.70 24.87 12.11
N GLU A 362 8.57 24.69 11.45
CA GLU A 362 7.89 25.73 10.70
C GLU A 362 6.38 25.64 10.93
N GLY A 363 5.77 26.76 11.26
CA GLY A 363 4.32 26.94 11.26
C GLY A 363 3.90 27.74 10.03
N ARG A 364 2.84 27.29 9.38
CA ARG A 364 2.17 28.00 8.29
C ARG A 364 0.74 28.29 8.69
N VAL A 365 0.28 29.51 8.53
CA VAL A 365 -1.11 29.91 8.82
C VAL A 365 -1.74 30.43 7.55
N ARG A 366 -2.88 29.85 7.16
CA ARG A 366 -3.66 30.30 6.00
C ARG A 366 -4.22 31.67 6.27
N VAL A 367 -3.93 32.62 5.40
CA VAL A 367 -4.47 33.99 5.49
C VAL A 367 -5.51 34.24 4.41
N TYR A 368 -5.34 33.63 3.23
CA TYR A 368 -6.30 33.79 2.14
C TYR A 368 -6.21 32.68 1.10
N ARG A 369 -7.27 31.87 0.91
CA ARG A 369 -7.31 30.78 -0.08
C ARG A 369 -6.03 29.93 -0.08
N ALA A 370 -5.17 30.17 -1.07
CA ALA A 370 -3.90 29.52 -1.36
C ALA A 370 -2.68 30.12 -0.62
N LEU A 371 -2.82 31.29 0.01
CA LEU A 371 -1.75 32.07 0.64
C LEU A 371 -1.66 31.77 2.13
N PHE A 372 -0.44 31.44 2.56
CA PHE A 372 -0.07 31.15 3.94
C PHE A 372 1.06 32.08 4.39
N LEU A 373 1.00 32.54 5.63
CA LEU A 373 2.14 33.13 6.34
C LEU A 373 2.98 32.02 6.94
N LEU A 374 4.28 32.11 6.77
CA LEU A 374 5.26 31.13 7.22
C LEU A 374 6.11 31.75 8.33
N VAL A 375 6.26 31.06 9.45
CA VAL A 375 7.22 31.39 10.50
C VAL A 375 7.91 30.11 10.93
N GLY A 376 9.23 30.13 11.03
CA GLY A 376 9.99 28.96 11.40
C GLY A 376 11.26 29.27 12.16
N ILE A 377 11.81 28.23 12.75
CA ILE A 377 13.10 28.22 13.39
C ILE A 377 13.89 27.02 12.86
N GLN A 378 15.16 27.23 12.61
CA GLN A 378 16.10 26.17 12.30
C GLN A 378 17.24 26.23 13.29
N TYR A 379 17.63 25.08 13.80
CA TYR A 379 18.80 24.90 14.65
C TYR A 379 19.82 24.04 13.92
N SER A 380 21.00 24.59 13.73
CA SER A 380 22.15 23.86 13.19
C SER A 380 22.99 23.34 14.37
N LEU A 381 23.50 22.11 14.28
CA LEU A 381 24.32 21.49 15.33
C LEU A 381 25.69 22.17 15.56
N ASP A 382 25.97 23.28 14.88
CA ASP A 382 27.08 24.20 15.16
C ASP A 382 26.68 25.34 16.13
N ASN A 383 25.57 25.16 16.86
CA ASN A 383 24.99 26.14 17.79
C ASN A 383 24.48 27.43 17.13
N ARG A 384 24.07 27.38 15.87
CA ARG A 384 23.40 28.51 15.21
C ARG A 384 21.89 28.31 15.15
N ILE A 385 21.17 29.38 15.47
CA ILE A 385 19.71 29.45 15.34
C ILE A 385 19.40 30.40 14.20
N TYR A 386 18.59 29.93 13.26
CA TYR A 386 18.06 30.72 12.16
C TYR A 386 16.57 30.92 12.37
N LEU A 387 16.11 32.17 12.36
CA LEU A 387 14.69 32.49 12.28
C LEU A 387 14.29 32.62 10.83
N ARG A 388 13.10 32.12 10.48
CA ARG A 388 12.50 32.18 9.14
C ARG A 388 11.15 32.88 9.22
N ALA A 389 10.88 33.79 8.30
CA ALA A 389 9.57 34.41 8.13
C ALA A 389 9.29 34.68 6.66
N GLY A 390 8.08 34.40 6.20
CA GLY A 390 7.76 34.52 4.79
C GLY A 390 6.32 34.21 4.42
N ILE A 391 6.14 33.91 3.15
CA ILE A 391 4.87 33.55 2.53
C ILE A 391 5.02 32.23 1.79
N SER A 392 3.90 31.52 1.69
CA SER A 392 3.78 30.28 0.94
C SER A 392 2.48 30.34 0.13
N VAL A 393 2.54 29.97 -1.15
CA VAL A 393 1.40 29.93 -2.06
C VAL A 393 1.26 28.51 -2.59
N LYS A 394 0.11 27.88 -2.34
CA LYS A 394 -0.23 26.52 -2.80
C LYS A 394 -1.25 26.57 -3.94
N PHE A 395 -1.04 25.83 -5.03
CA PHE A 395 -1.96 25.77 -6.16
C PHE A 395 -1.94 24.45 -6.91
#